data_AF-A0A1B6FJK3-F1
#
_entry.id   AF-A0A1B6FJK3-F1
#
_cell.length_a   1.000
_cell.length_b   1.000
_cell.length_c   1.000
_cell.angle_alpha   90.00
_cell.angle_beta   90.00
_cell.angle_gamma   90.00
#
_symmetry.space_group_name_H-M   'P 1'
#
loop_
_entity.id
_entity.type
_entity.pdbx_description
1 polymer ?
#
loop_
_entity_poly.entity_id
_entity_poly.type
_entity_poly.pdbx_seq_one_letter_code
_entity_poly.pdbx_strand_id
1 'polypeptide(L)'
;MYAQLCKRLTEEAPNFDPPSSPCTFRVLLLNKCKTEFENRSHASEAYPDDAILSPEDEERKQNAKRKMLGNIKFIGELGKLEILAEGILHRCIQQLLGTTHRNKPMAEDLECLCQIMRTCGRNLDTDMGAKLMEQYFKRMEKLAKNNELPSRIRFMLQDVIELRRDKWVPRKATNSEGPMPINQLCEE
;
A
#
# COMPACT_ATOMS: atom_id res chain seq x y z
N MET A 1 8.31 -6.01 -12.28
CA MET A 1 9.62 -6.21 -12.92
C MET A 1 10.74 -6.25 -11.89
N TYR A 2 11.03 -5.15 -11.18
CA TYR A 2 12.11 -5.12 -10.17
C TYR A 2 11.95 -6.13 -9.03
N ALA A 3 10.72 -6.37 -8.54
CA ALA A 3 10.48 -7.33 -7.47
C ALA A 3 10.84 -8.78 -7.88
N GLN A 4 10.63 -9.14 -9.16
CA GLN A 4 11.01 -10.45 -9.69
C GLN A 4 12.53 -10.61 -9.80
N LEU A 5 13.24 -9.52 -10.13
CA LEU A 5 14.69 -9.51 -10.09
C LEU A 5 15.19 -9.71 -8.66
N CYS A 6 14.61 -9.01 -7.68
CA CYS A 6 14.94 -9.22 -6.27
C CYS A 6 14.67 -10.66 -5.80
N LYS A 7 13.62 -11.30 -6.33
CA LYS A 7 13.35 -12.72 -6.07
C LYS A 7 14.50 -13.60 -6.56
N ARG A 8 14.86 -13.47 -7.84
CA ARG A 8 15.99 -14.24 -8.40
C ARG A 8 17.30 -13.99 -7.67
N LEU A 9 17.60 -12.73 -7.32
CA LEU A 9 18.78 -12.42 -6.53
C LEU A 9 18.72 -13.02 -5.12
N THR A 10 17.54 -13.18 -4.53
CA THR A 10 17.40 -13.85 -3.22
C THR A 10 17.66 -15.36 -3.34
N GLU A 11 17.38 -15.97 -4.49
CA GLU A 11 17.52 -17.40 -4.75
C GLU A 11 18.91 -17.79 -5.28
N GLU A 12 19.50 -16.95 -6.14
CA GLU A 12 20.71 -17.27 -6.91
C GLU A 12 21.99 -16.58 -6.39
N ALA A 13 21.87 -15.49 -5.61
CA ALA A 13 23.06 -14.78 -5.14
C ALA A 13 23.82 -15.58 -4.08
N PRO A 14 25.17 -15.50 -4.07
CA PRO A 14 25.99 -16.13 -3.04
C PRO A 14 25.63 -15.57 -1.66
N ASN A 15 25.54 -16.47 -0.67
CA ASN A 15 25.38 -16.10 0.73
C ASN A 15 26.76 -15.83 1.34
N PHE A 16 26.97 -14.62 1.87
CA PHE A 16 28.20 -14.21 2.55
C PHE A 16 28.04 -14.22 4.07
N ASP A 17 26.83 -14.47 4.58
CA ASP A 17 26.54 -14.64 5.99
C ASP A 17 26.72 -16.11 6.44
N PRO A 18 26.81 -16.39 7.76
CA PRO A 18 26.89 -17.76 8.27
C PRO A 18 25.79 -18.68 7.70
N PRO A 19 26.02 -20.00 7.60
CA PRO A 19 25.04 -20.94 6.99
C PRO A 19 23.66 -20.95 7.67
N SER A 20 23.59 -20.53 8.93
CA SER A 20 22.35 -20.40 9.70
C SER A 20 21.59 -19.10 9.45
N SER A 21 22.18 -18.14 8.73
CA SER A 21 21.60 -16.84 8.47
C SER A 21 20.82 -16.82 7.14
N PRO A 22 19.77 -15.98 7.04
CA PRO A 22 19.12 -15.71 5.76
C PRO A 22 20.13 -15.19 4.73
N CYS A 23 19.85 -15.42 3.44
CA CYS A 23 20.68 -14.91 2.33
C CYS A 23 21.05 -13.43 2.52
N THR A 24 22.33 -13.09 2.38
CA THR A 24 22.86 -11.72 2.50
C THR A 24 22.07 -10.71 1.68
N PHE A 25 21.70 -11.03 0.44
CA PHE A 25 20.90 -10.14 -0.40
C PHE A 25 19.55 -9.83 0.24
N ARG A 26 18.88 -10.82 0.82
CA ARG A 26 17.59 -10.63 1.51
C ARG A 26 17.75 -9.71 2.72
N VAL A 27 18.80 -9.88 3.50
CA VAL A 27 19.09 -9.02 4.67
C VAL A 27 19.34 -7.57 4.23
N LEU A 28 20.17 -7.36 3.21
CA LEU A 28 20.46 -6.04 2.67
C LEU A 28 19.22 -5.37 2.08
N LEU A 29 18.39 -6.13 1.36
CA LEU A 29 17.14 -5.63 0.80
C LEU A 29 16.17 -5.19 1.90
N LEU A 30 16.01 -6.01 2.94
CA LEU A 30 15.16 -5.69 4.10
C LEU A 30 15.64 -4.42 4.81
N ASN A 31 16.96 -4.31 5.04
CA ASN A 31 17.55 -3.13 5.66
C ASN A 31 17.33 -1.89 4.79
N LYS A 32 17.52 -2.00 3.47
CA LYS A 32 17.28 -0.88 2.55
C LYS A 32 15.82 -0.47 2.54
N CYS A 33 14.88 -1.41 2.46
CA CYS A 33 13.44 -1.11 2.56
C CYS A 33 13.10 -0.40 3.87
N LYS A 34 13.69 -0.83 4.99
CA LYS A 34 13.50 -0.19 6.30
C LYS A 34 14.07 1.24 6.32
N THR A 35 15.29 1.46 5.85
CA THR A 35 15.89 2.81 5.79
C THR A 35 15.10 3.75 4.90
N GLU A 36 14.69 3.30 3.71
CA GLU A 36 13.87 4.10 2.80
C GLU A 36 12.49 4.41 3.38
N PHE A 37 11.98 3.54 4.25
CA PHE A 37 10.72 3.75 4.97
C PHE A 37 10.88 4.76 6.13
N GLU A 38 11.99 4.69 6.88
CA GLU A 38 12.28 5.58 8.02
C GLU A 38 12.68 7.00 7.61
N ASN A 39 13.43 7.16 6.50
CA ASN A 39 13.79 8.46 5.94
C ASN A 39 12.57 9.37 5.64
N ARG A 40 11.37 8.79 5.50
CA ARG A 40 10.12 9.52 5.32
C ARG A 40 9.60 10.18 6.60
N SER A 41 9.77 9.59 7.79
CA SER A 41 9.33 10.23 9.05
C SER A 41 10.01 11.60 9.18
N HIS A 42 11.32 11.62 8.91
CA HIS A 42 12.12 12.83 8.90
C HIS A 42 11.68 13.84 7.83
N ALA A 43 11.33 13.41 6.62
CA ALA A 43 10.87 14.33 5.57
C ALA A 43 9.48 14.93 5.85
N SER A 44 8.58 14.17 6.49
CA SER A 44 7.26 14.66 6.89
C SER A 44 7.32 15.57 8.11
N GLU A 45 8.28 15.36 9.01
CA GLU A 45 8.56 16.22 10.17
C GLU A 45 9.26 17.53 9.76
N ALA A 46 10.11 17.49 8.73
CA ALA A 46 10.86 18.65 8.25
C ALA A 46 9.99 19.76 7.64
N TYR A 47 8.77 19.43 7.17
CA TYR A 47 7.87 20.37 6.50
C TYR A 47 6.45 20.28 7.09
N PRO A 48 6.18 20.97 8.22
CA PRO A 48 4.86 21.03 8.84
C PRO A 48 3.79 21.49 7.84
N ASP A 49 2.58 20.92 7.92
CA ASP A 49 1.50 21.24 6.98
C ASP A 49 1.00 22.70 7.03
N ASP A 50 1.34 23.44 8.10
CA ASP A 50 1.00 24.85 8.28
C ASP A 50 2.13 25.81 7.86
N ALA A 51 3.27 25.30 7.40
CA ALA A 51 4.36 26.13 6.91
C ALA A 51 3.99 26.73 5.54
N ILE A 52 4.15 28.04 5.38
CA ILE A 52 4.15 28.67 4.07
C ILE A 52 5.46 28.25 3.39
N LEU A 53 5.35 27.27 2.49
CA LEU A 53 6.49 26.76 1.75
C LEU A 53 6.75 27.63 0.52
N SER A 54 8.02 27.75 0.15
CA SER A 54 8.36 28.27 -1.16
C SER A 54 7.85 27.30 -2.25
N PRO A 55 7.62 27.75 -3.49
CA PRO A 55 7.27 26.86 -4.59
C PRO A 55 8.29 25.71 -4.76
N GLU A 56 9.57 25.98 -4.48
CA GLU A 56 10.64 24.98 -4.54
C GLU A 56 10.52 23.93 -3.42
N ASP A 57 10.21 24.35 -2.19
CA ASP A 57 10.03 23.43 -1.07
C ASP A 57 8.75 22.59 -1.22
N GLU A 58 7.70 23.17 -1.80
CA GLU A 58 6.48 22.42 -2.13
C GLU A 58 6.74 21.36 -3.20
N GLU A 59 7.52 21.69 -4.25
CA GLU A 59 7.96 20.71 -5.25
C GLU A 59 8.80 19.59 -4.61
N ARG A 60 9.74 19.94 -3.72
CA ARG A 60 10.54 18.95 -2.98
C ARG A 60 9.66 18.03 -2.12
N LYS A 61 8.67 18.58 -1.42
CA LYS A 61 7.69 17.81 -0.63
C LYS A 61 6.89 16.85 -1.51
N GLN A 62 6.39 17.31 -2.66
CA GLN A 62 5.64 16.47 -3.61
C GLN A 62 6.53 15.36 -4.20
N ASN A 63 7.76 15.67 -4.57
CA ASN A 63 8.71 14.68 -5.08
C ASN A 63 9.08 13.63 -4.02
N ALA A 64 9.29 14.04 -2.76
CA ALA A 64 9.53 13.13 -1.65
C ALA A 64 8.33 12.19 -1.44
N LYS A 65 7.10 12.74 -1.47
CA LYS A 65 5.87 11.95 -1.35
C LYS A 65 5.70 10.95 -2.49
N ARG A 66 5.96 11.36 -3.74
CA ARG A 66 5.88 10.47 -4.90
C ARG A 66 6.88 9.30 -4.80
N LYS A 67 8.12 9.57 -4.39
CA LYS A 67 9.15 8.54 -4.14
C LYS A 67 8.70 7.56 -3.06
N MET A 68 8.17 8.08 -1.96
CA MET A 68 7.63 7.29 -0.85
C MET A 68 6.48 6.38 -1.28
N LEU A 69 5.49 6.88 -2.03
CA LEU A 69 4.41 6.03 -2.56
C LEU A 69 4.96 4.95 -3.51
N GLY A 70 5.96 5.29 -4.32
CA GLY A 70 6.67 4.33 -5.15
C GLY A 70 7.35 3.23 -4.32
N ASN A 71 8.05 3.59 -3.25
CA ASN A 71 8.70 2.66 -2.34
C ASN A 71 7.69 1.73 -1.67
N ILE A 72 6.56 2.25 -1.20
CA ILE A 72 5.50 1.45 -0.58
C ILE A 72 4.89 0.46 -1.59
N LYS A 73 4.61 0.90 -2.82
CA LYS A 73 4.13 0.01 -3.89
C LYS A 73 5.15 -1.09 -4.18
N PHE A 74 6.44 -0.74 -4.24
CA PHE A 74 7.52 -1.71 -4.44
C PHE A 74 7.61 -2.73 -3.30
N ILE A 75 7.50 -2.28 -2.05
CA ILE A 75 7.43 -3.13 -0.86
C ILE A 75 6.23 -4.09 -0.95
N GLY A 76 5.07 -3.60 -1.37
CA GLY A 76 3.89 -4.45 -1.61
C GLY A 76 4.16 -5.55 -2.66
N GLU A 77 4.83 -5.22 -3.76
CA GLU A 77 5.21 -6.21 -4.77
C GLU A 77 6.24 -7.23 -4.25
N LEU A 78 7.16 -6.83 -3.38
CA LEU A 78 8.08 -7.76 -2.71
C LEU A 78 7.36 -8.65 -1.68
N GLY A 79 6.37 -8.09 -0.98
CA GLY A 79 5.50 -8.82 -0.07
C GLY A 79 4.71 -9.93 -0.75
N LYS A 80 4.20 -9.67 -1.95
CA LYS A 80 3.55 -10.67 -2.82
C LYS A 80 4.42 -11.89 -3.12
N LEU A 81 5.74 -11.69 -3.16
CA LEU A 81 6.72 -12.74 -3.45
C LEU A 81 7.27 -13.39 -2.18
N GLU A 82 6.71 -13.08 -1.01
CA GLU A 82 7.10 -13.63 0.31
C GLU A 82 8.58 -13.37 0.67
N ILE A 83 9.20 -12.38 0.02
CA ILE A 83 10.58 -11.94 0.27
C ILE A 83 10.62 -11.12 1.58
N LEU A 84 9.60 -10.30 1.81
CA LEU A 84 9.50 -9.44 2.99
C LEU A 84 8.67 -10.08 4.10
N ALA A 85 9.03 -9.76 5.34
CA ALA A 85 8.23 -10.12 6.51
C ALA A 85 6.93 -9.29 6.56
N GLU A 86 5.84 -9.91 7.00
CA GLU A 86 4.52 -9.30 7.16
C GLU A 86 4.56 -8.01 8.00
N GLY A 87 5.43 -7.95 9.01
CA GLY A 87 5.58 -6.79 9.89
C GLY A 87 5.93 -5.49 9.15
N ILE A 88 6.65 -5.55 8.03
CA ILE A 88 6.97 -4.36 7.22
C ILE A 88 5.71 -3.87 6.49
N LEU A 89 4.91 -4.78 5.95
CA LEU A 89 3.65 -4.44 5.26
C LEU A 89 2.64 -3.82 6.23
N HIS A 90 2.52 -4.36 7.44
CA HIS A 90 1.68 -3.77 8.49
C HIS A 90 2.09 -2.32 8.81
N ARG A 91 3.40 -2.03 8.90
CA ARG A 91 3.90 -0.66 9.11
C ARG A 91 3.53 0.24 7.93
N CYS A 92 3.66 -0.22 6.69
CA CYS A 92 3.23 0.54 5.51
C CYS A 92 1.74 0.88 5.56
N ILE A 93 0.89 -0.09 5.90
CA ILE A 93 -0.57 0.11 6.03
C ILE A 93 -0.89 1.10 7.14
N GLN A 94 -0.29 0.95 8.32
CA GLN A 94 -0.45 1.88 9.44
C GLN A 94 -0.06 3.30 9.05
N GLN A 95 0.97 3.46 8.23
CA GLN A 95 1.43 4.77 7.79
C GLN A 95 0.51 5.41 6.75
N LEU A 96 -0.11 4.62 5.87
CA LEU A 96 -1.10 5.11 4.90
C LEU A 96 -2.44 5.44 5.55
N LEU A 97 -2.80 4.72 6.62
CA LEU A 97 -3.99 4.98 7.44
C LEU A 97 -3.75 6.03 8.53
N GLY A 98 -2.49 6.26 8.87
CA GLY A 98 -2.03 7.19 9.88
C GLY A 98 -2.40 8.62 9.49
N THR A 99 -3.03 9.32 10.41
CA THR A 99 -3.37 10.74 10.26
C THR A 99 -2.13 11.56 10.58
N THR A 100 -1.40 12.04 9.57
CA THR A 100 -0.60 13.26 9.77
C THR A 100 -1.57 14.35 10.23
N HIS A 101 -1.12 15.25 11.11
CA HIS A 101 -1.91 16.12 11.99
C HIS A 101 -3.01 17.01 11.36
N ARG A 102 -3.21 16.99 10.05
CA ARG A 102 -4.46 17.43 9.41
C ARG A 102 -5.33 16.21 9.10
N ASN A 103 -6.50 16.15 9.73
CA ASN A 103 -7.53 15.10 9.73
C ASN A 103 -8.05 14.56 8.37
N LYS A 104 -7.33 14.67 7.23
CA LYS A 104 -7.76 14.16 5.92
C LYS A 104 -6.71 13.24 5.30
N PRO A 105 -6.98 11.93 5.18
CA PRO A 105 -6.16 11.05 4.36
C PRO A 105 -6.24 11.50 2.90
N MET A 106 -5.08 11.66 2.26
CA MET A 106 -5.02 12.10 0.87
C MET A 106 -5.43 10.96 -0.07
N ALA A 107 -6.03 11.31 -1.20
CA ALA A 107 -6.52 10.34 -2.18
C ALA A 107 -5.44 9.33 -2.60
N GLU A 108 -4.22 9.81 -2.85
CA GLU A 108 -3.08 8.98 -3.28
C GLU A 108 -2.66 7.93 -2.23
N ASP A 109 -2.72 8.29 -0.95
CA ASP A 109 -2.37 7.37 0.14
C ASP A 109 -3.41 6.25 0.22
N LEU A 110 -4.69 6.60 0.04
CA LEU A 110 -5.79 5.63 0.00
C LEU A 110 -5.76 4.75 -1.25
N GLU A 111 -5.38 5.29 -2.41
CA GLU A 111 -5.16 4.47 -3.62
C GLU A 111 -4.02 3.47 -3.39
N CYS A 112 -2.93 3.91 -2.76
CA CYS A 112 -1.79 3.05 -2.42
C CYS A 112 -2.20 1.96 -1.42
N LEU A 113 -2.98 2.32 -0.39
CA LEU A 113 -3.53 1.39 0.58
C LEU A 113 -4.39 0.31 -0.09
N CYS A 114 -5.33 0.73 -0.94
CA CYS A 114 -6.19 -0.21 -1.68
C CYS A 114 -5.34 -1.15 -2.54
N GLN A 115 -4.26 -0.65 -3.14
CA GLN A 115 -3.37 -1.49 -3.93
C GLN A 115 -2.64 -2.54 -3.09
N ILE A 116 -2.09 -2.16 -1.93
CA ILE A 116 -1.44 -3.12 -1.02
C ILE A 116 -2.43 -4.18 -0.56
N MET A 117 -3.63 -3.76 -0.15
CA MET A 117 -4.67 -4.69 0.32
C MET A 117 -5.09 -5.68 -0.78
N ARG A 118 -5.22 -5.23 -2.04
CA ARG A 118 -5.51 -6.16 -3.15
C ARG A 118 -4.38 -7.16 -3.40
N THR A 119 -3.13 -6.73 -3.25
CA THR A 119 -1.98 -7.59 -3.58
C THR A 119 -1.58 -8.52 -2.44
N CYS A 120 -1.54 -8.01 -1.20
CA CYS A 120 -1.01 -8.70 -0.03
C CYS A 120 -2.07 -9.02 1.03
N GLY A 121 -3.30 -8.53 0.89
CA GLY A 121 -4.31 -8.60 1.96
C GLY A 121 -4.61 -10.03 2.40
N ARG A 122 -4.69 -10.98 1.47
CA ARG A 122 -4.86 -12.41 1.78
C ARG A 122 -3.72 -12.97 2.65
N ASN A 123 -2.49 -12.56 2.37
CA ASN A 123 -1.31 -13.01 3.10
C ASN A 123 -1.21 -12.35 4.49
N LEU A 124 -1.85 -11.18 4.68
CA LEU A 124 -1.85 -10.45 5.95
C LEU A 124 -3.04 -10.80 6.85
N ASP A 125 -4.13 -11.34 6.29
CA ASP A 125 -5.34 -11.74 7.02
C ASP A 125 -5.22 -13.18 7.57
N THR A 126 -4.15 -13.40 8.35
CA THR A 126 -3.89 -14.64 9.09
C THR A 126 -4.43 -14.55 10.52
N ASP A 127 -4.49 -15.66 11.26
CA ASP A 127 -4.95 -15.66 12.67
C ASP A 127 -4.13 -14.69 13.56
N MET A 128 -2.84 -14.55 13.27
CA MET A 128 -1.94 -13.63 13.96
C MET A 128 -2.20 -12.16 13.56
N GLY A 129 -2.51 -11.90 12.29
CA GLY A 129 -2.78 -10.58 11.73
C GLY A 129 -4.23 -10.09 11.87
N ALA A 130 -5.17 -10.97 12.18
CA ALA A 130 -6.61 -10.72 12.13
C ALA A 130 -7.04 -9.49 12.96
N LYS A 131 -6.47 -9.31 14.16
CA LYS A 131 -6.77 -8.15 15.02
C LYS A 131 -6.35 -6.81 14.40
N LEU A 132 -5.22 -6.79 13.68
CA LEU A 132 -4.75 -5.58 12.99
C LEU A 132 -5.58 -5.33 11.74
N MET A 133 -5.85 -6.37 10.96
CA MET A 133 -6.69 -6.29 9.77
C MET A 133 -8.08 -5.77 10.11
N GLU A 134 -8.67 -6.23 11.21
CA GLU A 134 -9.97 -5.72 11.67
C GLU A 134 -9.95 -4.22 11.96
N GLN A 135 -8.89 -3.72 12.62
CA GLN A 135 -8.72 -2.30 12.87
C GLN A 135 -8.57 -1.49 11.58
N TYR A 136 -7.80 -2.00 10.61
CA TYR A 136 -7.61 -1.35 9.32
C TYR A 136 -8.91 -1.25 8.55
N PHE A 137 -9.66 -2.35 8.43
CA PHE A 137 -10.92 -2.38 7.68
C PHE A 137 -12.00 -1.53 8.35
N LYS A 138 -12.07 -1.53 9.69
CA LYS A 138 -12.95 -0.60 10.43
C LYS A 138 -12.63 0.87 10.14
N ARG A 139 -11.35 1.21 9.95
CA ARG A 139 -10.95 2.57 9.53
C ARG A 139 -11.33 2.83 8.07
N MET A 140 -11.08 1.89 7.17
CA MET A 140 -11.43 1.98 5.75
C MET A 140 -12.93 2.14 5.54
N GLU A 141 -13.77 1.46 6.31
CA GLU A 141 -15.24 1.61 6.26
C GLU A 141 -15.69 3.03 6.63
N LYS A 142 -15.08 3.62 7.67
CA LYS A 142 -15.36 5.02 8.03
C LYS A 142 -14.98 5.97 6.91
N LEU A 143 -13.85 5.72 6.23
CA LEU A 143 -13.39 6.53 5.12
C LEU A 143 -14.26 6.34 3.87
N ALA A 144 -14.70 5.12 3.58
CA ALA A 144 -15.60 4.83 2.46
C ALA A 144 -16.95 5.57 2.56
N LYS A 145 -17.40 5.87 3.79
CA LYS A 145 -18.63 6.65 4.07
C LYS A 145 -18.40 8.16 4.13
N ASN A 146 -17.15 8.64 4.06
CA ASN A 146 -16.84 10.07 4.16
C ASN A 146 -17.08 10.77 2.81
N ASN A 147 -18.15 11.58 2.74
CA ASN A 147 -18.52 12.33 1.54
C ASN A 147 -17.50 13.40 1.11
N GLU A 148 -16.56 13.78 1.98
CA GLU A 148 -15.47 14.71 1.63
C GLU A 148 -14.41 14.06 0.72
N LEU A 149 -14.32 12.72 0.67
CA LEU A 149 -13.41 12.03 -0.22
C LEU A 149 -14.00 11.90 -1.62
N PRO A 150 -13.19 11.91 -2.69
CA PRO A 150 -13.68 11.67 -4.05
C PRO A 150 -14.42 10.33 -4.17
N SER A 151 -15.51 10.31 -4.94
CA SER A 151 -16.35 9.10 -5.14
C SER A 151 -15.52 7.88 -5.59
N ARG A 152 -14.58 8.08 -6.53
CA ARG A 152 -13.62 7.06 -6.97
C ARG A 152 -12.89 6.39 -5.80
N ILE A 153 -12.38 7.17 -4.85
CA ILE A 153 -11.64 6.64 -3.69
C ILE A 153 -12.56 5.85 -2.77
N ARG A 154 -13.78 6.35 -2.55
CA ARG A 154 -14.79 5.65 -1.75
C ARG A 154 -15.15 4.30 -2.37
N PHE A 155 -15.34 4.24 -3.69
CA PHE A 155 -15.57 2.99 -4.41
C PHE A 155 -14.37 2.04 -4.35
N MET A 156 -13.15 2.54 -4.50
CA MET A 156 -11.95 1.71 -4.33
C MET A 156 -11.84 1.09 -2.93
N LEU A 157 -12.19 1.86 -1.88
CA LEU A 157 -12.24 1.34 -0.52
C LEU A 157 -13.33 0.29 -0.36
N GLN A 158 -14.53 0.54 -0.90
CA GLN A 158 -15.63 -0.42 -0.88
C GLN A 158 -15.24 -1.73 -1.57
N ASP A 159 -14.69 -1.67 -2.78
CA ASP A 159 -14.23 -2.85 -3.53
C ASP A 159 -13.28 -3.74 -2.71
N VAL A 160 -12.37 -3.13 -1.95
CA VAL A 160 -11.43 -3.86 -1.10
C VAL A 160 -12.12 -4.43 0.14
N ILE A 161 -13.04 -3.70 0.74
CA ILE A 161 -13.87 -4.19 1.88
C ILE A 161 -14.69 -5.41 1.45
N GLU A 162 -15.31 -5.34 0.26
CA GLU A 162 -16.04 -6.47 -0.32
C GLU A 162 -15.12 -7.65 -0.62
N LEU A 163 -13.93 -7.40 -1.19
CA LEU A 163 -12.95 -8.44 -1.45
C LEU A 163 -12.57 -9.22 -0.18
N ARG A 164 -12.42 -8.53 0.97
CA ARG A 164 -12.15 -9.21 2.26
C ARG A 164 -13.36 -10.01 2.73
N ARG A 165 -14.57 -9.45 2.64
CA ARG A 165 -15.83 -10.14 2.98
C ARG A 165 -15.99 -11.44 2.18
N ASP A 166 -15.59 -11.41 0.91
CA ASP A 166 -15.62 -12.55 -0.01
C ASP A 166 -14.37 -13.46 0.15
N LYS A 167 -13.71 -13.41 1.32
CA LYS A 167 -12.54 -14.23 1.68
C LYS A 167 -11.39 -14.12 0.67
N TRP A 168 -11.15 -12.91 0.17
CA TRP A 168 -10.09 -12.60 -0.81
C TRP A 168 -10.24 -13.33 -2.14
N VAL A 169 -11.45 -13.81 -2.46
CA VAL A 169 -11.77 -14.37 -3.78
C VAL A 169 -12.10 -13.19 -4.69
N PRO A 170 -11.32 -12.93 -5.75
CA PRO A 170 -11.67 -11.90 -6.71
C PRO A 170 -13.04 -12.21 -7.29
N ARG A 171 -13.91 -11.19 -7.42
CA ARG A 171 -15.14 -11.32 -8.20
C ARG A 171 -14.74 -11.90 -9.56
N LYS A 172 -15.38 -13.00 -9.96
CA LYS A 172 -15.25 -13.53 -11.31
C LYS A 172 -15.79 -12.45 -12.24
N ALA A 173 -14.92 -11.56 -12.71
CA ALA A 173 -15.24 -10.79 -13.89
C ALA A 173 -15.54 -11.84 -14.96
N THR A 174 -16.76 -11.80 -15.49
CA THR A 174 -16.93 -12.04 -16.91
C THR A 174 -15.85 -11.20 -17.60
N ASN A 175 -14.71 -11.83 -17.91
CA ASN A 175 -13.71 -11.22 -18.76
C ASN A 175 -14.47 -10.73 -20.00
N SER A 176 -14.55 -9.41 -20.23
CA SER A 176 -15.13 -8.73 -21.39
C SER A 176 -16.56 -8.13 -21.31
N GLU A 177 -16.99 -7.53 -20.21
CA GLU A 177 -18.06 -6.50 -20.31
C GLU A 177 -17.54 -5.17 -19.78
N GLY A 178 -17.20 -4.30 -20.73
CA GLY A 178 -16.99 -2.88 -20.46
C GLY A 178 -18.25 -2.21 -19.92
N PRO A 179 -18.19 -0.91 -19.58
CA PRO A 179 -19.39 -0.18 -19.16
C PRO A 179 -20.48 -0.34 -20.21
N MET A 180 -21.68 -0.78 -19.80
CA MET A 180 -22.80 -0.90 -20.74
C MET A 180 -23.05 0.46 -21.39
N PRO A 181 -23.11 0.53 -22.74
CA PRO A 181 -23.37 1.78 -23.43
C PRO A 181 -24.77 2.29 -23.06
N ILE A 182 -24.88 3.62 -22.93
CA ILE A 182 -26.07 4.34 -22.43
C ILE A 182 -27.36 4.05 -23.23
N ASN A 183 -27.22 3.47 -24.44
CA ASN A 183 -28.35 3.08 -25.29
C ASN A 183 -29.14 1.88 -24.77
N GLN A 184 -28.66 1.14 -23.76
CA GLN A 184 -29.41 0.05 -23.13
C GLN A 184 -30.21 0.47 -21.89
N LEU A 185 -30.22 1.78 -21.56
CA LEU A 185 -30.98 2.34 -20.43
C LEU A 185 -32.27 3.07 -20.85
N CYS A 186 -32.62 3.04 -22.13
CA CYS A 186 -33.86 3.64 -22.67
C CYS A 186 -34.68 2.59 -23.45
N GLU A 187 -34.98 1.44 -22.85
CA GLU A 187 -36.10 0.60 -23.26
C GLU A 187 -36.78 0.03 -22.00
N GLU A 188 -37.38 0.93 -21.21
CA GLU A 188 -38.62 0.69 -20.46
C GLU A 188 -39.45 1.99 -20.46
#